data_AF-A0A7V8JA03-F1
#
_entry.id   AF-A0A7V8JA03-F1
#
_cell.length_a   1.000
_cell.length_b   1.000
_cell.length_c   1.000
_cell.angle_alpha   90.00
_cell.angle_beta   90.00
_cell.angle_gamma   90.00
#
_symmetry.space_group_name_H-M   'P 1'
#
loop_
_entity.id
_entity.type
_entity.pdbx_description
1 polymer ?
#
loop_
_entity_poly.entity_id
_entity_poly.type
_entity_poly.pdbx_seq_one_letter_code
_entity_poly.pdbx_strand_id
1 'polypeptide(L)'
;MSLTEARFHDLVDAAQQTLEDIFDESDLDIDLENSAGVLTVKFDNGSQVIFSRQEPLRQLWLAARSGGFHFDYDEESERWMCDKSEEQLGEMLERIVLEQADIKLEFEGL
;
A
#
# COMPACT_ATOMS: atom_id res chain seq x y z
N MET A 1 15.75 -14.15 -10.02
CA MET A 1 15.35 -14.10 -11.46
C MET A 1 14.66 -12.75 -11.65
N SER A 2 14.40 -12.25 -12.86
CA SER A 2 13.61 -11.02 -12.98
C SER A 2 12.13 -11.32 -12.78
N LEU A 3 11.42 -10.54 -11.96
CA LEU A 3 10.06 -10.78 -11.43
C LEU A 3 8.92 -11.25 -12.37
N THR A 4 8.99 -11.41 -13.69
CA THR A 4 7.79 -11.61 -14.57
C THR A 4 6.63 -10.62 -14.36
N GLU A 5 5.73 -10.50 -15.34
CA GLU A 5 4.56 -9.61 -15.26
C GLU A 5 3.43 -10.24 -14.43
N ALA A 6 3.07 -11.49 -14.73
CA ALA A 6 2.01 -12.20 -14.02
C ALA A 6 2.27 -12.29 -12.51
N ARG A 7 3.50 -12.64 -12.10
CA ARG A 7 3.84 -12.69 -10.67
C ARG A 7 3.77 -11.32 -10.00
N PHE A 8 4.19 -10.25 -10.70
CA PHE A 8 4.04 -8.89 -10.18
C PHE A 8 2.56 -8.52 -9.97
N HIS A 9 1.67 -8.92 -10.89
CA HIS A 9 0.23 -8.67 -10.75
C HIS A 9 -0.33 -9.40 -9.53
N ASP A 10 -0.03 -10.69 -9.39
CA ASP A 10 -0.47 -11.50 -8.25
C ASP A 10 -0.01 -10.90 -6.91
N LEU A 11 1.23 -10.40 -6.85
CA LEU A 11 1.78 -9.77 -5.64
C LEU A 11 1.11 -8.44 -5.29
N VAL A 12 0.79 -7.62 -6.29
CA VAL A 12 0.06 -6.36 -6.06
C VAL A 12 -1.38 -6.64 -5.66
N ASP A 13 -2.05 -7.60 -6.30
CA ASP A 13 -3.42 -8.01 -5.94
C ASP A 13 -3.46 -8.55 -4.50
N ALA A 14 -2.49 -9.38 -4.11
CA ALA A 14 -2.37 -9.88 -2.74
C ALA A 14 -2.16 -8.74 -1.73
N ALA A 15 -1.27 -7.79 -2.01
CA ALA A 15 -1.04 -6.65 -1.13
C ALA A 15 -2.28 -5.76 -1.00
N GLN A 16 -2.99 -5.51 -2.10
CA GLN A 16 -4.23 -4.73 -2.08
C GLN A 16 -5.34 -5.44 -1.31
N GLN A 17 -5.48 -6.76 -1.45
CA GLN A 17 -6.43 -7.53 -0.66
C GLN A 17 -6.11 -7.46 0.84
N THR A 18 -4.84 -7.62 1.23
CA THR A 18 -4.43 -7.49 2.63
C THR A 18 -4.72 -6.10 3.18
N LEU A 19 -4.51 -5.05 2.38
CA LEU A 19 -4.86 -3.68 2.77
C LEU A 19 -6.37 -3.52 2.99
N GLU A 20 -7.19 -4.01 2.06
CA GLU A 20 -8.65 -4.00 2.19
C GLU A 20 -9.09 -4.72 3.47
N ASP A 21 -8.60 -5.93 3.71
CA ASP A 21 -8.94 -6.73 4.90
C ASP A 21 -8.60 -5.96 6.20
N ILE A 22 -7.40 -5.37 6.29
CA ILE A 22 -6.96 -4.61 7.47
C ILE A 22 -7.83 -3.36 7.68
N PHE A 23 -8.19 -2.67 6.60
CA PHE A 23 -9.01 -1.46 6.66
C PHE A 23 -10.47 -1.79 7.00
N ASP A 24 -11.05 -2.85 6.44
CA ASP A 24 -12.41 -3.32 6.74
C ASP A 24 -12.54 -3.82 8.19
N GLU A 25 -11.49 -4.41 8.76
CA GLU A 25 -11.45 -4.83 10.16
C GLU A 25 -11.20 -3.69 11.15
N SER A 26 -10.83 -2.50 10.66
CA SER A 26 -10.55 -1.34 11.50
C SER A 26 -11.82 -0.59 11.91
N ASP A 27 -11.76 0.18 13.00
CA ASP A 27 -12.86 1.07 13.43
C ASP A 27 -12.90 2.40 12.64
N LEU A 28 -12.17 2.50 11.52
CA LEU A 28 -12.09 3.72 10.71
C LEU A 28 -13.37 3.93 9.88
N ASP A 29 -13.87 5.16 9.84
CA ASP A 29 -14.88 5.58 8.86
C ASP A 29 -14.17 5.97 7.56
N ILE A 30 -14.05 5.01 6.64
CA ILE A 30 -13.33 5.12 5.38
C ILE A 30 -14.18 4.69 4.19
N ASP A 31 -13.86 5.24 3.04
CA ASP A 31 -14.40 4.84 1.75
C ASP A 31 -13.29 4.17 0.94
N LEU A 32 -13.46 2.87 0.66
CA LEU A 32 -12.53 2.04 -0.11
C LEU A 32 -13.05 1.86 -1.54
N GLU A 33 -12.21 2.22 -2.51
CA GLU A 33 -12.48 1.98 -3.93
C GLU A 33 -11.29 1.25 -4.56
N ASN A 34 -11.51 0.04 -5.06
CA ASN A 34 -10.52 -0.71 -5.84
C ASN A 34 -10.97 -0.90 -7.28
N SER A 35 -10.19 -0.38 -8.22
CA SER A 35 -10.51 -0.42 -9.64
C SER A 35 -9.24 -0.42 -10.48
N ALA A 36 -9.15 -1.39 -11.40
CA ALA A 36 -8.08 -1.48 -12.41
C ALA A 36 -6.65 -1.38 -11.83
N GLY A 37 -6.39 -2.02 -10.69
CA GLY A 37 -5.07 -2.01 -10.03
C GLY A 37 -4.77 -0.72 -9.25
N VAL A 38 -5.79 0.09 -8.99
CA VAL A 38 -5.73 1.28 -8.14
C VAL A 38 -6.64 1.07 -6.94
N LEU A 39 -6.08 1.09 -5.73
CA LEU A 39 -6.81 1.08 -4.48
C LEU A 39 -6.78 2.50 -3.88
N THR A 40 -7.94 3.09 -3.67
CA THR A 40 -8.11 4.40 -3.04
C THR A 40 -8.75 4.22 -1.68
N VAL A 41 -8.08 4.72 -0.64
CA VAL A 41 -8.58 4.78 0.74
C VAL A 41 -8.83 6.24 1.07
N LYS A 42 -10.08 6.59 1.32
CA LYS A 42 -10.47 7.96 1.68
C LYS A 42 -10.95 8.01 3.12
N PHE A 43 -10.27 8.83 3.92
CA PHE A 43 -10.61 9.04 5.32
C PHE A 43 -11.74 10.08 5.47
N ASP A 44 -12.46 10.02 6.59
CA ASP A 44 -13.54 10.93 6.98
C ASP A 44 -13.18 12.44 6.86
N ASN A 45 -11.92 12.77 7.15
CA ASN A 45 -11.39 14.13 7.08
C ASN A 45 -11.03 14.59 5.65
N GLY A 46 -11.36 13.77 4.65
CA GLY A 46 -11.15 14.03 3.23
C GLY A 46 -9.72 13.81 2.74
N SER A 47 -8.80 13.36 3.60
CA SER A 47 -7.48 12.88 3.15
C SER A 47 -7.62 11.56 2.42
N GLN A 48 -6.62 11.24 1.60
CA GLN A 48 -6.59 10.01 0.82
C GLN A 48 -5.22 9.36 0.90
N VAL A 49 -5.24 8.04 0.81
CA VAL A 49 -4.11 7.19 0.49
C VAL A 49 -4.46 6.43 -0.78
N ILE A 50 -3.59 6.46 -1.78
CA ILE A 50 -3.84 5.84 -3.08
C ILE A 50 -2.69 4.90 -3.42
N PHE A 51 -3.00 3.64 -3.67
CA PHE A 51 -2.08 2.64 -4.17
C PHE A 51 -2.29 2.43 -5.66
N SER A 52 -1.23 2.37 -6.46
CA SER A 52 -1.35 2.12 -7.90
C SER A 52 -0.26 1.19 -8.42
N ARG A 53 -0.66 0.26 -9.28
CA ARG A 53 0.26 -0.62 -10.00
C ARG A 53 0.98 0.12 -11.13
N GLN A 54 2.31 -0.02 -11.20
CA GLN A 54 3.12 0.50 -12.30
C GLN A 54 3.81 -0.64 -13.06
N GLU A 55 3.08 -1.27 -13.98
CA GLU A 55 3.53 -2.46 -14.73
C GLU A 55 4.90 -2.31 -15.43
N PRO A 56 5.21 -1.18 -16.13
CA PRO A 56 6.51 -1.04 -16.80
C PRO A 56 7.70 -1.02 -15.84
N LEU A 57 7.48 -0.55 -14.61
CA LEU A 57 8.50 -0.43 -13.57
C LEU A 57 8.49 -1.61 -12.59
N ARG A 58 7.40 -2.38 -12.56
CA ARG A 58 7.12 -3.42 -11.54
C ARG A 58 7.14 -2.88 -10.12
N GLN A 59 6.58 -1.69 -9.96
CA GLN A 59 6.50 -1.01 -8.68
C GLN A 59 5.05 -0.87 -8.21
N LEU A 60 4.86 -0.96 -6.91
CA LEU A 60 3.67 -0.49 -6.23
C LEU A 60 3.91 0.95 -5.78
N TRP A 61 3.07 1.87 -6.22
CA TRP A 61 3.18 3.28 -5.81
C TRP A 61 2.16 3.61 -4.75
N LEU A 62 2.54 4.46 -3.80
CA LEU A 62 1.72 4.98 -2.72
C LEU A 62 1.73 6.51 -2.77
N ALA A 63 0.57 7.13 -2.88
CA ALA A 63 0.38 8.56 -2.72
C ALA A 63 -0.36 8.85 -1.41
N ALA A 64 0.20 9.74 -0.60
CA ALA A 64 -0.35 10.22 0.67
C ALA A 64 -0.16 11.76 0.78
N ARG A 65 -0.73 12.39 1.81
CA ARG A 65 -0.52 13.83 2.08
C ARG A 65 0.96 14.18 2.25
N SER A 66 1.74 13.27 2.82
CA SER A 66 3.18 13.45 3.07
C SER A 66 4.06 13.27 1.82
N GLY A 67 3.52 12.73 0.71
CA GLY A 67 4.24 12.60 -0.54
C GLY A 67 3.87 11.34 -1.35
N GLY A 68 4.70 11.07 -2.36
CA GLY A 68 4.64 9.86 -3.17
C GLY A 68 5.83 8.95 -2.90
N PHE A 69 5.56 7.66 -2.77
CA PHE A 69 6.53 6.61 -2.44
C PHE A 69 6.39 5.46 -3.43
N HIS A 70 7.51 4.80 -3.75
CA HIS A 70 7.53 3.70 -4.69
C HIS A 70 8.17 2.49 -4.01
N PHE A 71 7.58 1.33 -4.23
CA PHE A 71 7.99 0.09 -3.62
C PHE A 71 8.37 -0.93 -4.69
N ASP A 72 9.55 -1.50 -4.53
CA ASP A 72 10.00 -2.69 -5.24
C ASP A 72 9.71 -3.92 -4.37
N TYR A 73 9.35 -5.04 -4.99
CA TYR A 73 9.16 -6.29 -4.24
C TYR A 73 10.51 -6.99 -4.05
N ASP A 74 10.91 -7.19 -2.79
CA ASP A 74 12.06 -8.00 -2.44
C ASP A 74 11.66 -9.48 -2.33
N GLU A 75 12.16 -10.31 -3.26
CA GLU A 75 11.92 -11.75 -3.26
C GLU A 75 12.62 -12.48 -2.10
N GLU A 76 13.65 -11.88 -1.47
CA GLU A 76 14.36 -12.51 -0.35
C GLU A 76 13.59 -12.35 0.97
N SER A 77 13.13 -11.13 1.28
CA SER A 77 12.31 -10.89 2.47
C SER A 77 10.82 -11.15 2.27
N GLU A 78 10.37 -11.33 1.02
CA GLU A 78 8.96 -11.39 0.61
C GLU A 78 8.16 -10.13 1.00
N ARG A 79 8.79 -8.95 0.91
CA ARG A 79 8.20 -7.65 1.31
C ARG A 79 8.25 -6.59 0.22
N TRP A 80 7.37 -5.61 0.33
CA TRP A 80 7.43 -4.39 -0.46
C TRP A 80 8.34 -3.37 0.22
N MET A 81 9.44 -2.99 -0.43
CA MET A 81 10.50 -2.15 0.11
C MET A 81 10.56 -0.80 -0.61
N CYS A 82 10.59 0.30 0.15
CA CYS A 82 10.66 1.65 -0.42
C CYS A 82 12.02 1.91 -1.11
N ASP A 83 11.98 2.37 -2.36
CA ASP A 83 13.15 2.59 -3.21
C ASP A 83 14.15 3.64 -2.68
N LYS A 84 13.70 4.52 -1.79
CA LYS A 84 14.48 5.65 -1.24
C LYS A 84 14.86 5.52 0.23
N SER A 85 14.05 4.83 1.03
CA SER A 85 14.21 4.79 2.49
C SER A 85 14.52 3.40 3.03
N GLU A 86 14.44 2.34 2.21
CA GLU A 86 14.55 0.94 2.65
C GLU A 86 13.50 0.55 3.73
N GLU A 87 12.46 1.38 3.91
CA GLU A 87 11.33 1.17 4.82
C GLU A 87 10.33 0.19 4.19
N GLN A 88 9.74 -0.70 4.99
CA GLN A 88 8.69 -1.60 4.52
C GLN A 88 7.38 -0.85 4.26
N LEU A 89 6.56 -1.37 3.33
CA LEU A 89 5.23 -0.81 3.04
C LEU A 89 4.37 -0.72 4.31
N GLY A 90 4.32 -1.78 5.11
CA GLY A 90 3.56 -1.82 6.35
C GLY A 90 3.99 -0.71 7.32
N GLU A 91 5.28 -0.62 7.63
CA GLU A 91 5.86 0.41 8.52
C GLU A 91 5.52 1.83 8.06
N MET A 92 5.62 2.08 6.75
CA MET A 92 5.29 3.38 6.18
C MET A 92 3.80 3.71 6.32
N LEU A 93 2.92 2.72 6.15
CA LEU A 93 1.48 2.89 6.29
C LEU A 93 1.06 3.13 7.73
N GLU A 94 1.67 2.46 8.72
CA GLU A 94 1.40 2.74 10.14
C GLU A 94 1.62 4.22 10.44
N ARG A 95 2.72 4.79 9.95
CA ARG A 95 3.04 6.21 10.12
C ARG A 95 2.06 7.12 9.38
N ILE A 96 1.71 6.79 8.14
CA ILE A 96 0.81 7.62 7.32
C ILE A 96 -0.62 7.60 7.88
N VAL A 97 -1.13 6.45 8.29
CA VAL A 97 -2.48 6.33 8.88
C VAL A 97 -2.53 7.03 10.23
N LEU A 98 -1.49 6.91 11.05
CA LEU A 98 -1.40 7.68 12.30
C LEU A 98 -1.43 9.19 12.03
N GLU A 99 -0.70 9.68 11.03
CA GLU A 99 -0.68 11.11 10.66
C GLU A 99 -2.03 11.58 10.09
N GLN A 100 -2.67 10.78 9.24
CA GLN A 100 -3.87 11.19 8.50
C GLN A 100 -5.19 10.89 9.20
N ALA A 101 -5.25 9.91 10.09
CA ALA A 101 -6.48 9.45 10.73
C ALA A 101 -6.40 9.43 12.27
N ASP A 102 -5.25 9.80 12.85
CA ASP A 102 -5.01 9.81 14.31
C ASP A 102 -5.28 8.47 15.00
N ILE A 103 -5.13 7.38 14.25
CA ILE A 103 -5.36 6.00 14.69
C ILE A 103 -4.11 5.18 14.42
N LYS A 104 -3.71 4.39 15.42
CA LYS A 104 -2.66 3.39 15.26
C LYS A 104 -3.29 2.11 14.71
N LEU A 105 -2.93 1.76 13.48
CA LEU A 105 -3.30 0.52 12.81
C LEU A 105 -2.01 -0.21 12.44
N GLU A 106 -1.98 -1.53 12.63
CA GLU A 106 -0.80 -2.36 12.35
C GLU A 106 -1.00 -3.07 11.02
N PHE A 107 0.01 -3.01 10.16
CA PHE A 107 -0.05 -3.56 8.80
C PHE A 107 0.75 -4.86 8.68
N GLU A 108 0.41 -5.84 9.52
CA GLU A 108 1.08 -7.13 9.53
C GLU A 108 0.99 -7.84 8.17
N GLY A 109 2.09 -8.44 7.73
CA GLY A 109 2.12 -9.19 6.46
C GLY A 109 2.45 -8.35 5.23
N LEU A 110 2.54 -7.03 5.34
CA LEU A 110 3.00 -6.10 4.29
C LEU A 110 4.46 -5.67 4.43
#